data_AF-A0A354NUM4-F1
#
_entry.id   AF-A0A354NUM4-F1
#
_cell.length_a   1.000
_cell.length_b   1.000
_cell.length_c   1.000
_cell.angle_alpha   90.00
_cell.angle_beta   90.00
_cell.angle_gamma   90.00
#
_symmetry.space_group_name_H-M   'P 1'
#
loop_
_entity.id
_entity.type
_entity.pdbx_description
1 polymer ?
#
loop_
_entity_poly.entity_id
_entity_poly.type
_entity_poly.pdbx_seq_one_letter_code
_entity_poly.pdbx_strand_id
1 'polypeptide(L)'
;MFDSINEISTGGIVPSRWLREAAHDDIISSGKYKIQEANFQPASLDLSLGEKAYSLVCSFLPLTCSVETKLPELQISEIDIRDGAILERGRAYLIPLLEELRLPQGIRAKTNPKSSTGRLDIFTRVITDFSDQFDVITDGYEGRMYLEVFSRSFTVRVQTGLSLNQLRLFKGDPTCSPGELQEAHQSKPILFAAVGQQGQLTGPNFDNTIGLSVDLKGTSEGIGFRAKKNSALLDLSRVNHYDPADFWEPVFADGEERLILEPEEFYLLSSTESVGIPPEFAA
;
A
#
# COMPACT_ATOMS: atom_id res chain seq x y z
N MET A 1 -28.49 12.56 0.85
CA MET A 1 -28.06 13.53 -0.17
C MET A 1 -26.73 14.05 0.33
N PHE A 2 -25.66 13.74 -0.39
CA PHE A 2 -24.30 13.70 0.14
C PHE A 2 -23.69 15.11 0.22
N ASP A 3 -24.17 15.91 1.19
CA ASP A 3 -23.80 17.33 1.34
C ASP A 3 -22.42 17.51 1.99
N SER A 4 -21.88 16.50 2.69
CA SER A 4 -20.57 16.56 3.36
C SER A 4 -19.38 16.74 2.40
N ILE A 5 -19.50 16.37 1.12
CA ILE A 5 -18.44 16.66 0.12
C ILE A 5 -18.24 18.15 -0.07
N ASN A 6 -19.33 18.94 0.02
CA ASN A 6 -19.26 20.38 -0.13
C ASN A 6 -18.58 21.05 1.08
N GLU A 7 -18.54 20.37 2.23
CA GLU A 7 -17.79 20.82 3.42
C GLU A 7 -16.26 20.68 3.25
N ILE A 8 -15.79 19.81 2.35
CA ILE A 8 -14.40 19.79 1.89
C ILE A 8 -14.20 21.00 0.96
N SER A 9 -14.19 22.20 1.54
CA SER A 9 -14.13 23.49 0.83
C SER A 9 -12.78 23.72 0.15
N THR A 10 -11.73 23.05 0.63
CA THR A 10 -10.37 23.03 0.07
C THR A 10 -10.07 21.63 -0.43
N GLY A 11 -9.71 21.48 -1.71
CA GLY A 11 -9.28 20.19 -2.27
C GLY A 11 -8.15 19.54 -1.45
N GLY A 12 -7.98 18.23 -1.57
CA GLY A 12 -7.01 17.49 -0.77
C GLY A 12 -7.32 16.02 -0.60
N ILE A 13 -6.62 15.40 0.37
CA ILE A 13 -6.84 14.03 0.80
C ILE A 13 -8.01 13.98 1.78
N VAL A 14 -8.89 13.01 1.59
CA VAL A 14 -10.09 12.85 2.40
C VAL A 14 -9.75 12.15 3.74
N PRO A 15 -10.11 12.75 4.89
CA PRO A 15 -9.79 12.19 6.20
C PRO A 15 -10.73 11.05 6.61
N SER A 16 -10.31 10.29 7.63
CA SER A 16 -11.04 9.12 8.14
C SER A 16 -12.49 9.38 8.56
N ARG A 17 -12.82 10.60 8.99
CA ARG A 17 -14.20 10.99 9.31
C ARG A 17 -15.10 10.82 8.08
N TRP A 18 -14.66 11.35 6.94
CA TRP A 18 -15.43 11.27 5.71
C TRP A 18 -15.45 9.85 5.16
N LEU A 19 -14.36 9.09 5.28
CA LEU A 19 -14.36 7.67 4.90
C LEU A 19 -15.43 6.87 5.65
N ARG A 20 -15.67 7.18 6.93
CA ARG A 20 -16.77 6.57 7.70
C ARG A 20 -18.14 7.02 7.21
N GLU A 21 -18.31 8.30 6.87
CA GLU A 21 -19.56 8.82 6.29
C GLU A 21 -19.84 8.17 4.92
N ALA A 22 -18.82 8.00 4.07
CA ALA A 22 -18.92 7.31 2.79
C ALA A 22 -19.24 5.82 2.94
N ALA A 23 -18.72 5.17 3.98
CA ALA A 23 -19.09 3.80 4.31
C ALA A 23 -20.54 3.70 4.80
N HIS A 24 -21.00 4.67 5.61
CA HIS A 24 -22.37 4.73 6.11
C HIS A 24 -23.39 4.93 4.99
N ASP A 25 -23.05 5.72 3.97
CA ASP A 25 -23.94 6.06 2.84
C ASP A 25 -23.75 5.14 1.61
N ASP A 26 -23.09 3.99 1.78
CA ASP A 26 -22.84 3.00 0.73
C ASP A 26 -22.06 3.53 -0.51
N ILE A 27 -21.29 4.61 -0.36
CA ILE A 27 -20.30 5.05 -1.36
C ILE A 27 -19.12 4.08 -1.39
N ILE A 28 -18.72 3.58 -0.23
CA ILE A 28 -17.80 2.44 -0.09
C ILE A 28 -18.58 1.36 0.64
N SER A 29 -18.86 0.24 -0.02
CA SER A 29 -19.67 -0.83 0.58
C SER A 29 -18.94 -2.16 0.52
N SER A 30 -19.05 -2.97 1.57
CA SER A 30 -18.55 -4.36 1.58
C SER A 30 -19.68 -5.39 1.74
N GLY A 31 -20.89 -4.99 1.33
CA GLY A 31 -22.09 -5.82 1.38
C GLY A 31 -22.31 -6.47 2.75
N LYS A 32 -22.36 -7.81 2.77
CA LYS A 32 -22.63 -8.60 3.98
C LYS A 32 -21.53 -8.51 5.06
N TYR A 33 -20.30 -8.15 4.69
CA TYR A 33 -19.15 -8.20 5.60
C TYR A 33 -19.07 -7.01 6.55
N LYS A 34 -19.57 -5.85 6.10
CA LYS A 34 -19.37 -4.54 6.72
C LYS A 34 -17.89 -4.18 6.87
N ILE A 35 -17.58 -2.89 6.75
CA ILE A 35 -16.21 -2.40 6.91
C ILE A 35 -15.88 -2.38 8.40
N GLN A 36 -14.78 -3.02 8.79
CA GLN A 36 -14.36 -3.09 10.19
C GLN A 36 -13.78 -1.75 10.64
N GLU A 37 -14.03 -1.35 11.89
CA GLU A 37 -13.53 -0.06 12.40
C GLU A 37 -11.99 0.03 12.34
N ALA A 38 -11.30 -1.10 12.53
CA ALA A 38 -9.85 -1.19 12.46
C ALA A 38 -9.28 -0.91 11.06
N ASN A 39 -10.09 -0.98 10.00
CA ASN A 39 -9.66 -0.70 8.63
C ASN A 39 -9.56 0.81 8.35
N PHE A 40 -10.22 1.66 9.14
CA PHE A 40 -10.15 3.11 8.97
C PHE A 40 -8.82 3.64 9.53
N GLN A 41 -7.93 4.05 8.62
CA GLN A 41 -6.71 4.76 8.94
C GLN A 41 -6.96 6.28 8.90
N PRO A 42 -6.06 7.14 9.44
CA PRO A 42 -6.29 8.59 9.51
C PRO A 42 -6.68 9.25 8.18
N ALA A 43 -6.11 8.78 7.07
CA ALA A 43 -6.31 9.31 5.71
C ALA A 43 -6.34 8.20 4.64
N SER A 44 -6.72 6.98 5.03
CA SER A 44 -6.88 5.85 4.12
C SER A 44 -7.83 4.80 4.70
N LEU A 45 -8.27 3.87 3.87
CA LEU A 45 -9.08 2.71 4.25
C LEU A 45 -8.37 1.44 3.81
N ASP A 46 -8.11 0.52 4.74
CA ASP A 46 -7.58 -0.79 4.40
C ASP A 46 -8.62 -1.63 3.63
N LEU A 47 -8.20 -2.18 2.49
CA LEU A 47 -9.03 -2.98 1.59
C LEU A 47 -8.88 -4.46 1.92
N SER A 48 -9.99 -5.20 1.88
CA SER A 48 -10.08 -6.56 2.40
C SER A 48 -10.18 -7.58 1.27
N LEU A 49 -9.41 -8.67 1.35
CA LEU A 49 -9.47 -9.78 0.39
C LEU A 49 -10.86 -10.43 0.40
N GLY A 50 -11.40 -10.72 -0.78
CA GLY A 50 -12.66 -11.44 -0.94
C GLY A 50 -12.58 -12.94 -0.67
N GLU A 51 -13.56 -13.68 -1.18
CA GLU A 51 -13.70 -15.13 -0.93
C GLU A 51 -12.86 -16.00 -1.87
N LYS A 52 -12.37 -15.44 -2.99
CA LYS A 52 -11.74 -16.20 -4.07
C LYS A 52 -10.43 -15.58 -4.54
N ALA A 53 -9.50 -16.40 -4.96
CA ALA A 53 -8.30 -16.01 -5.69
C ALA A 53 -8.24 -16.72 -7.04
N TYR A 54 -7.85 -16.01 -8.08
CA TYR A 54 -7.65 -16.53 -9.43
C TYR A 54 -6.16 -16.53 -9.75
N SER A 55 -5.56 -17.71 -9.90
CA SER A 55 -4.17 -17.77 -10.35
C SER A 55 -4.09 -17.36 -11.82
N LEU A 56 -3.22 -16.42 -12.16
CA LEU A 56 -3.13 -15.84 -13.50
C LEU A 56 -1.95 -16.41 -14.31
N VAL A 57 -2.08 -16.40 -15.63
CA VAL A 57 -0.97 -16.61 -16.58
C VAL A 57 0.00 -15.44 -16.53
N CYS A 58 -0.53 -14.21 -16.52
CA CYS A 58 0.23 -12.97 -16.43
C CYS A 58 -0.63 -11.84 -15.85
N SER A 59 0.04 -10.78 -15.40
CA SER A 59 -0.61 -9.52 -15.02
C SER A 59 -1.27 -8.84 -16.22
N PHE A 60 -2.33 -8.08 -16.00
CA PHE A 60 -3.05 -7.39 -17.07
C PHE A 60 -3.76 -6.11 -16.61
N LEU A 61 -4.08 -5.25 -17.57
CA LEU A 61 -5.03 -4.16 -17.41
C LEU A 61 -6.24 -4.36 -18.33
N PRO A 62 -7.47 -4.09 -17.88
CA PRO A 62 -8.68 -4.35 -18.65
C PRO A 62 -8.89 -3.35 -19.81
N LEU A 63 -8.33 -2.14 -19.73
CA LEU A 63 -8.39 -1.08 -20.73
C LEU A 63 -9.82 -0.66 -21.08
N THR A 64 -10.48 -1.37 -22.00
CA THR A 64 -11.77 -1.00 -22.60
C THR A 64 -12.92 -1.91 -22.17
N CYS A 65 -12.70 -2.85 -21.25
CA CYS A 65 -13.71 -3.80 -20.77
C CYS A 65 -13.70 -3.93 -19.24
N SER A 66 -14.60 -4.76 -18.68
CA SER A 66 -14.54 -5.12 -17.27
C SER A 66 -13.47 -6.18 -17.01
N VAL A 67 -12.96 -6.22 -15.78
CA VAL A 67 -12.04 -7.26 -15.31
C VAL A 67 -12.68 -8.65 -15.47
N GLU A 68 -13.96 -8.79 -15.14
CA GLU A 68 -14.70 -10.06 -15.29
C GLU A 68 -14.79 -10.53 -16.74
N THR A 69 -14.82 -9.61 -17.71
CA THR A 69 -14.83 -9.97 -19.15
C THR A 69 -13.49 -10.55 -19.58
N LYS A 70 -12.38 -10.01 -19.07
CA LYS A 70 -11.02 -10.39 -19.47
C LYS A 70 -10.45 -11.58 -18.69
N LEU A 71 -10.90 -11.77 -17.44
CA LEU A 71 -10.40 -12.80 -16.54
C LEU A 71 -10.44 -14.24 -17.11
N PRO A 72 -11.49 -14.70 -17.82
CA PRO A 72 -11.55 -16.06 -18.36
C PRO A 72 -10.41 -16.40 -19.33
N GLU A 73 -9.83 -15.40 -20.01
CA GLU A 73 -8.73 -15.58 -20.96
C GLU A 73 -7.37 -15.77 -20.26
N LEU A 74 -7.26 -15.35 -19.00
CA LEU A 74 -5.99 -15.25 -18.27
C LEU A 74 -5.95 -16.09 -16.99
N GLN A 75 -7.10 -16.56 -16.49
CA GLN A 75 -7.16 -17.41 -15.32
C GLN A 75 -6.72 -18.84 -15.63
N ILE A 76 -5.93 -19.42 -14.73
CA ILE A 76 -5.51 -20.84 -14.77
C ILE A 76 -6.41 -21.68 -13.85
N SER A 77 -6.67 -21.18 -12.64
CA SER A 77 -7.46 -21.88 -11.64
C SER A 77 -8.09 -20.89 -10.66
N GLU A 78 -9.25 -21.28 -10.12
CA GLU A 78 -9.93 -20.59 -9.02
C GLU A 78 -9.60 -21.30 -7.70
N ILE A 79 -9.33 -20.52 -6.66
CA ILE A 79 -8.96 -20.97 -5.33
C ILE A 79 -9.90 -20.31 -4.32
N ASP A 80 -10.56 -21.12 -3.48
CA ASP A 80 -11.33 -20.62 -2.34
C ASP A 80 -10.37 -20.20 -1.22
N ILE A 81 -10.50 -18.97 -0.74
CA ILE A 81 -9.65 -18.41 0.31
C ILE A 81 -10.43 -18.07 1.59
N ARG A 82 -11.69 -18.50 1.74
CA ARG A 82 -12.52 -18.20 2.91
C ARG A 82 -11.89 -18.65 4.23
N ASP A 83 -11.54 -19.92 4.29
CA ASP A 83 -10.81 -20.54 5.41
C ASP A 83 -9.30 -20.55 5.15
N GLY A 84 -8.88 -19.71 4.20
CA GLY A 84 -7.52 -19.46 3.74
C GLY A 84 -6.92 -20.46 2.77
N ALA A 85 -6.00 -19.99 1.95
CA ALA A 85 -5.26 -20.77 0.96
C ALA A 85 -3.79 -20.32 0.86
N ILE A 86 -2.98 -21.15 0.20
CA ILE A 86 -1.58 -20.86 -0.09
C ILE A 86 -1.48 -20.19 -1.45
N LEU A 87 -0.77 -19.06 -1.50
CA LEU A 87 -0.32 -18.40 -2.72
C LEU A 87 1.18 -18.65 -2.88
N GLU A 88 1.52 -19.43 -3.90
CA GLU A 88 2.90 -19.77 -4.26
C GLU A 88 3.70 -18.53 -4.67
N ARG A 89 5.00 -18.54 -4.31
CA ARG A 89 5.95 -17.52 -4.76
C ARG A 89 6.08 -17.49 -6.29
N GLY A 90 6.35 -16.31 -6.85
CA GLY A 90 6.60 -16.14 -8.27
C GLY A 90 5.36 -16.33 -9.16
N ARG A 91 4.15 -16.30 -8.58
CA ARG A 91 2.89 -16.40 -9.31
C ARG A 91 1.96 -15.23 -8.96
N ALA A 92 1.28 -14.70 -9.98
CA ALA A 92 0.28 -13.65 -9.82
C ALA A 92 -1.09 -14.25 -9.52
N TYR A 93 -1.80 -13.64 -8.58
CA TYR A 93 -3.17 -14.00 -8.22
C TYR A 93 -4.04 -12.76 -8.26
N LEU A 94 -5.22 -12.86 -8.86
CA LEU A 94 -6.24 -11.81 -8.79
C LEU A 94 -7.26 -12.17 -7.72
N ILE A 95 -7.52 -11.25 -6.79
CA ILE A 95 -8.47 -11.45 -5.70
C ILE A 95 -9.50 -10.32 -5.77
N PRO A 96 -10.79 -10.58 -6.04
CA PRO A 96 -11.83 -9.58 -5.85
C PRO A 96 -11.79 -9.06 -4.42
N LEU A 97 -11.78 -7.74 -4.24
CA LEU A 97 -11.85 -7.13 -2.91
C LEU A 97 -13.29 -7.21 -2.39
N LEU A 98 -13.45 -7.14 -1.07
CA LEU A 98 -14.78 -7.07 -0.46
C LEU A 98 -15.44 -5.72 -0.70
N GLU A 99 -14.65 -4.65 -0.75
CA GLU A 99 -15.13 -3.30 -0.97
C GLU A 99 -15.42 -3.02 -2.45
N GLU A 100 -16.59 -2.44 -2.72
CA GLU A 100 -17.01 -1.87 -3.99
C GLU A 100 -17.23 -0.37 -3.83
N LEU A 101 -17.10 0.38 -4.93
CA LEU A 101 -17.17 1.84 -4.94
C LEU A 101 -18.37 2.36 -5.74
N ARG A 102 -18.93 3.46 -5.26
CA ARG A 102 -19.90 4.34 -5.96
C ARG A 102 -19.47 5.78 -5.77
N LEU A 103 -18.29 6.12 -6.29
CA LEU A 103 -17.71 7.44 -6.07
C LEU A 103 -18.59 8.52 -6.72
N PRO A 104 -18.88 9.63 -6.03
CA PRO A 104 -19.52 10.78 -6.65
C PRO A 104 -18.53 11.52 -7.54
N GLN A 105 -19.07 12.31 -8.48
CA GLN A 105 -18.28 13.17 -9.36
C GLN A 105 -17.43 14.16 -8.55
N GLY A 106 -16.19 14.37 -8.97
CA GLY A 106 -15.19 15.18 -8.27
C GLY A 106 -14.38 14.43 -7.20
N ILE A 107 -14.67 13.14 -6.96
CA ILE A 107 -13.90 12.26 -6.10
C ILE A 107 -13.23 11.18 -6.95
N ARG A 108 -11.91 11.10 -6.80
CA ARG A 108 -11.05 10.05 -7.36
C ARG A 108 -10.33 9.32 -6.24
N ALA A 109 -9.69 8.20 -6.56
CA ALA A 109 -8.92 7.47 -5.57
C ALA A 109 -7.59 6.95 -6.12
N LYS A 110 -6.68 6.68 -5.18
CA LYS A 110 -5.49 5.88 -5.43
C LYS A 110 -5.34 4.85 -4.33
N THR A 111 -4.64 3.78 -4.64
CA THR A 111 -4.38 2.70 -3.71
C THR A 111 -2.89 2.48 -3.56
N ASN A 112 -2.46 1.93 -2.43
CA ASN A 112 -1.07 1.58 -2.21
C ASN A 112 -0.97 0.33 -1.33
N PRO A 113 0.07 -0.50 -1.51
CA PRO A 113 0.35 -1.58 -0.57
C PRO A 113 0.47 -1.03 0.87
N LYS A 114 0.04 -1.82 1.85
CA LYS A 114 0.37 -1.52 3.25
C LYS A 114 1.87 -1.70 3.48
N SER A 115 2.44 -0.94 4.42
CA SER A 115 3.87 -1.07 4.75
C SER A 115 4.24 -2.47 5.27
N SER A 116 3.32 -3.17 5.94
CA SER A 116 3.48 -4.59 6.31
C SER A 116 3.59 -5.50 5.09
N THR A 117 2.81 -5.23 4.04
CA THR A 117 2.83 -5.99 2.79
C THR A 117 4.15 -5.78 2.04
N GLY A 118 4.58 -4.52 1.90
CA GLY A 118 5.85 -4.17 1.26
C GLY A 118 7.06 -4.79 1.98
N ARG A 119 7.02 -4.85 3.32
CA ARG A 119 8.08 -5.50 4.12
C ARG A 119 8.24 -7.00 3.86
N LEU A 120 7.24 -7.64 3.27
CA LEU A 120 7.25 -9.07 2.96
C LEU A 120 7.56 -9.34 1.48
N ASP A 121 8.00 -8.33 0.71
CA ASP A 121 8.24 -8.44 -0.73
C ASP A 121 7.03 -8.98 -1.49
N ILE A 122 5.84 -8.56 -1.04
CA ILE A 122 4.56 -8.84 -1.68
C ILE A 122 4.17 -7.61 -2.49
N PHE A 123 4.14 -7.78 -3.80
CA PHE A 123 3.65 -6.78 -4.73
C PHE A 123 2.14 -6.88 -4.80
N THR A 124 1.49 -5.72 -4.72
CA THR A 124 0.05 -5.65 -4.91
C THR A 124 -0.31 -4.50 -5.84
N ARG A 125 -1.29 -4.73 -6.72
CA ARG A 125 -1.84 -3.72 -7.63
C ARG A 125 -3.35 -3.81 -7.62
N VAL A 126 -4.03 -2.69 -7.37
CA VAL A 126 -5.48 -2.65 -7.54
C VAL A 126 -5.81 -2.40 -9.01
N ILE A 127 -6.80 -3.14 -9.49
CA ILE A 127 -7.36 -3.05 -10.84
C ILE A 127 -8.85 -2.74 -10.69
N THR A 128 -9.32 -1.82 -11.51
CA THR A 128 -10.75 -1.52 -11.69
C THR A 128 -11.15 -1.72 -13.14
N ASP A 129 -12.46 -1.87 -13.37
CA ASP A 129 -13.01 -1.96 -14.72
C ASP A 129 -12.65 -0.73 -15.56
N PHE A 130 -12.45 -0.92 -16.87
CA PHE A 130 -12.17 0.13 -17.85
C PHE A 130 -10.94 1.00 -17.53
N SER A 131 -10.00 0.51 -16.71
CA SER A 131 -8.79 1.23 -16.35
C SER A 131 -7.59 0.86 -17.23
N ASP A 132 -6.77 1.87 -17.52
CA ASP A 132 -5.46 1.77 -18.17
C ASP A 132 -4.28 1.89 -17.19
N GLN A 133 -4.57 2.01 -15.90
CA GLN A 133 -3.58 2.21 -14.85
C GLN A 133 -3.90 1.37 -13.62
N PHE A 134 -2.87 0.74 -13.07
CA PHE A 134 -2.95 0.14 -11.75
C PHE A 134 -3.04 1.22 -10.68
N ASP A 135 -3.70 0.88 -9.58
CA ASP A 135 -3.75 1.69 -8.35
C ASP A 135 -4.36 3.09 -8.51
N VAL A 136 -4.94 3.40 -9.67
CA VAL A 136 -5.64 4.65 -9.96
C VAL A 136 -7.09 4.34 -10.24
N ILE A 137 -7.98 4.98 -9.49
CA ILE A 137 -9.42 4.83 -9.62
C ILE A 137 -9.95 6.18 -10.09
N THR A 138 -10.62 6.16 -11.25
CA THR A 138 -11.05 7.36 -11.95
C THR A 138 -12.11 8.14 -11.17
N ASP A 139 -12.26 9.42 -11.52
CA ASP A 139 -13.31 10.27 -10.98
C ASP A 139 -14.69 9.65 -11.19
N GLY A 140 -15.51 9.61 -10.14
CA GLY A 140 -16.88 9.10 -10.22
C GLY A 140 -16.98 7.60 -10.52
N TYR A 141 -15.92 6.82 -10.28
CA TYR A 141 -15.91 5.38 -10.53
C TYR A 141 -17.01 4.65 -9.75
N GLU A 142 -17.75 3.78 -10.44
CA GLU A 142 -18.71 2.84 -9.88
C GLU A 142 -18.36 1.43 -10.31
N GLY A 143 -18.14 0.54 -9.33
CA GLY A 143 -17.85 -0.87 -9.60
C GLY A 143 -16.96 -1.55 -8.58
N ARG A 144 -16.51 -2.74 -8.97
CA ARG A 144 -15.66 -3.63 -8.17
C ARG A 144 -14.20 -3.28 -8.25
N MET A 145 -13.47 -3.57 -7.18
CA MET A 145 -12.02 -3.52 -7.17
C MET A 145 -11.45 -4.93 -7.07
N TYR A 146 -10.31 -5.14 -7.71
CA TYR A 146 -9.58 -6.40 -7.69
C TYR A 146 -8.15 -6.14 -7.27
N LEU A 147 -7.61 -6.98 -6.41
CA LEU A 147 -6.22 -6.91 -5.99
C LEU A 147 -5.43 -8.00 -6.68
N GLU A 148 -4.52 -7.60 -7.57
CA GLU A 148 -3.46 -8.48 -8.00
C GLU A 148 -2.42 -8.59 -6.88
N VAL A 149 -2.06 -9.82 -6.53
CA VAL A 149 -1.08 -10.17 -5.49
C VAL A 149 0.00 -11.04 -6.09
N PHE A 150 1.26 -10.65 -5.89
CA PHE A 150 2.43 -11.40 -6.33
C PHE A 150 3.48 -11.38 -5.21
N SER A 151 3.73 -12.53 -4.56
CA SER A 151 4.84 -12.64 -3.61
C SER A 151 6.08 -13.13 -4.34
N ARG A 152 7.18 -12.39 -4.19
CA ARG A 152 8.45 -12.76 -4.81
C ARG A 152 9.31 -13.60 -3.87
N SER A 153 9.46 -13.17 -2.62
CA SER A 153 10.35 -13.83 -1.65
C SER A 153 9.73 -15.04 -0.97
N PHE A 154 8.45 -14.99 -0.58
CA PHE A 154 7.86 -15.95 0.34
C PHE A 154 6.65 -16.69 -0.26
N THR A 155 6.47 -17.94 0.14
CA THR A 155 5.18 -18.61 -0.05
C THR A 155 4.26 -18.16 1.08
N VAL A 156 3.10 -17.61 0.74
CA VAL A 156 2.22 -16.95 1.72
C VAL A 156 0.89 -17.66 1.84
N ARG A 157 0.32 -17.67 3.03
CA ARG A 157 -1.05 -18.08 3.25
C ARG A 157 -1.91 -16.86 3.53
N VAL A 158 -3.01 -16.74 2.80
CA VAL A 158 -3.98 -15.65 2.91
C VAL A 158 -5.36 -16.19 3.22
N GLN A 159 -6.25 -15.33 3.72
CA GLN A 159 -7.66 -15.65 3.91
C GLN A 159 -8.54 -14.42 3.66
N THR A 160 -9.84 -14.65 3.46
CA THR A 160 -10.84 -13.58 3.35
C THR A 160 -10.77 -12.60 4.51
N GLY A 161 -10.92 -11.31 4.22
CA GLY A 161 -10.90 -10.24 5.20
C GLY A 161 -9.51 -9.70 5.54
N LEU A 162 -8.41 -10.37 5.14
CA LEU A 162 -7.08 -9.80 5.30
C LEU A 162 -6.91 -8.53 4.46
N SER A 163 -6.11 -7.59 4.93
CA SER A 163 -5.80 -6.37 4.18
C SER A 163 -4.34 -6.32 3.80
N LEU A 164 -4.07 -6.23 2.50
CA LEU A 164 -2.73 -6.09 1.94
C LEU A 164 -2.51 -4.72 1.28
N ASN A 165 -3.58 -3.98 1.04
CA ASN A 165 -3.59 -2.73 0.30
C ASN A 165 -4.56 -1.75 0.97
N GLN A 166 -4.44 -0.47 0.66
CA GLN A 166 -5.24 0.61 1.25
C GLN A 166 -5.61 1.66 0.20
N LEU A 167 -6.85 2.14 0.31
CA LEU A 167 -7.47 3.17 -0.51
C LEU A 167 -7.29 4.55 0.11
N ARG A 168 -6.95 5.54 -0.71
CA ARG A 168 -6.96 6.96 -0.36
C ARG A 168 -7.85 7.71 -1.36
N LEU A 169 -8.80 8.47 -0.85
CA LEU A 169 -9.68 9.31 -1.68
C LEU A 169 -9.15 10.73 -1.75
N PHE A 170 -9.40 11.37 -2.88
CA PHE A 170 -8.95 12.73 -3.17
C PHE A 170 -10.09 13.54 -3.77
N LYS A 171 -10.19 14.80 -3.35
CA LYS A 171 -11.00 15.83 -3.99
C LYS A 171 -10.09 16.87 -4.61
N GLY A 172 -10.21 17.10 -5.93
CA GLY A 172 -9.35 18.05 -6.62
C GLY A 172 -7.87 17.64 -6.64
N ASP A 173 -6.98 18.63 -6.54
CA ASP A 173 -5.54 18.43 -6.54
C ASP A 173 -4.98 18.41 -5.10
N PRO A 174 -4.44 17.27 -4.63
CA PRO A 174 -3.89 17.14 -3.28
C PRO A 174 -2.43 17.56 -3.16
N THR A 175 -1.77 17.99 -4.26
CA THR A 175 -0.35 18.31 -4.21
C THR A 175 -0.10 19.65 -3.52
N CYS A 176 0.95 19.71 -2.71
CA CYS A 176 1.43 20.96 -2.14
C CYS A 176 1.87 21.94 -3.24
N SER A 177 1.61 23.23 -3.04
CA SER A 177 2.10 24.30 -3.91
C SER A 177 3.61 24.46 -3.77
N PRO A 178 4.37 24.85 -4.82
CA PRO A 178 5.82 24.99 -4.72
C PRO A 178 6.27 25.85 -3.53
N GLY A 179 7.16 25.30 -2.69
CA GLY A 179 7.67 25.97 -1.48
C GLY A 179 6.87 25.71 -0.21
N GLU A 180 5.62 25.24 -0.31
CA GLU A 180 4.77 24.94 0.86
C GLU A 180 5.41 23.91 1.81
N LEU A 181 6.12 22.92 1.27
CA LEU A 181 6.83 21.94 2.09
C LEU A 181 8.00 22.55 2.87
N GLN A 182 8.69 23.54 2.29
CA GLN A 182 9.76 24.27 2.97
C GLN A 182 9.19 25.13 4.11
N GLU A 183 8.10 25.83 3.86
CA GLU A 183 7.39 26.63 4.87
C GLU A 183 6.88 25.75 6.03
N ALA A 184 6.28 24.61 5.69
CA ALA A 184 5.84 23.61 6.66
C ALA A 184 7.02 23.11 7.50
N HIS A 185 8.14 22.74 6.87
CA HIS A 185 9.35 22.27 7.55
C HIS A 185 9.98 23.33 8.48
N GLN A 186 9.96 24.61 8.09
CA GLN A 186 10.45 25.72 8.93
C GLN A 186 9.60 25.94 10.19
N SER A 187 8.27 25.79 10.07
CA SER A 187 7.34 25.98 11.19
C SER A 187 7.26 24.75 12.12
N LYS A 188 7.21 23.55 11.55
CA LYS A 188 7.21 22.26 12.23
C LYS A 188 8.20 21.33 11.51
N PRO A 189 9.34 20.99 12.12
CA PRO A 189 10.35 20.16 11.47
C PRO A 189 9.79 18.82 10.98
N ILE A 190 9.94 18.56 9.68
CA ILE A 190 9.51 17.33 9.00
C ILE A 190 10.66 16.31 8.90
N LEU A 191 11.89 16.78 8.79
CA LEU A 191 13.09 15.97 8.56
C LEU A 191 14.07 16.18 9.71
N PHE A 192 14.61 15.09 10.24
CA PHE A 192 15.55 15.10 11.37
C PHE A 192 16.78 14.26 11.03
N ALA A 193 17.98 14.76 11.40
CA ALA A 193 19.24 14.09 11.08
C ALA A 193 19.49 12.85 11.95
N ALA A 194 18.86 12.82 13.11
CA ALA A 194 18.64 11.65 13.96
C ALA A 194 17.36 11.91 14.77
N VAL A 195 16.83 10.88 15.44
CA VAL A 195 15.63 11.02 16.28
C VAL A 195 15.76 12.22 17.23
N GLY A 196 14.94 13.26 17.00
CA GLY A 196 14.91 14.47 17.84
C GLY A 196 16.07 15.45 17.64
N GLN A 197 16.98 15.26 16.69
CA GLN A 197 18.08 16.19 16.40
C GLN A 197 17.88 16.89 15.05
N GLN A 198 17.77 18.22 15.11
CA GLN A 198 17.93 19.08 13.93
C GLN A 198 19.41 19.08 13.53
N GLY A 199 19.73 18.44 12.40
CA GLY A 199 21.06 18.50 11.78
C GLY A 199 21.00 19.23 10.44
N GLN A 200 22.17 19.39 9.81
CA GLN A 200 22.30 20.03 8.51
C GLN A 200 21.84 19.07 7.41
N LEU A 201 20.52 19.00 7.23
CA LEU A 201 19.88 18.20 6.21
C LEU A 201 19.75 19.03 4.92
N THR A 202 19.84 18.39 3.76
CA THR A 202 19.27 18.96 2.54
C THR A 202 17.79 19.21 2.82
N GLY A 203 17.43 20.49 3.00
CA GLY A 203 16.04 20.88 3.22
C GLY A 203 15.16 20.44 2.04
N PRO A 204 13.83 20.49 2.18
CA PRO A 204 12.93 20.11 1.10
C PRO A 204 13.27 20.86 -0.20
N ASN A 205 13.23 20.15 -1.32
CA ASN A 205 13.42 20.74 -2.63
C ASN A 205 12.27 21.71 -2.95
N PHE A 206 12.49 22.65 -3.89
CA PHE A 206 11.45 23.59 -4.32
C PHE A 206 10.26 22.91 -5.03
N ASP A 207 10.43 21.67 -5.48
CA ASP A 207 9.38 20.82 -6.06
C ASP A 207 8.58 20.03 -5.01
N ASN A 208 8.72 20.37 -3.73
CA ASN A 208 8.09 19.70 -2.58
C ASN A 208 8.47 18.21 -2.44
N THR A 209 9.70 17.86 -2.80
CA THR A 209 10.26 16.53 -2.55
C THR A 209 11.29 16.53 -1.43
N ILE A 210 11.44 15.39 -0.76
CA ILE A 210 12.48 15.13 0.23
C ILE A 210 13.32 13.96 -0.27
N GLY A 211 14.63 14.17 -0.39
CA GLY A 211 15.59 13.08 -0.59
C GLY A 211 15.84 12.36 0.73
N LEU A 212 15.79 11.02 0.70
CA LEU A 212 16.19 10.18 1.83
C LEU A 212 17.42 9.36 1.44
N SER A 213 18.36 9.24 2.37
CA SER A 213 19.60 8.50 2.23
C SER A 213 19.49 7.18 2.99
N VAL A 214 20.11 6.12 2.50
CA VAL A 214 20.18 4.84 3.22
C VAL A 214 21.26 4.88 4.30
N ASP A 215 20.96 4.36 5.49
CA ASP A 215 21.96 4.18 6.55
C ASP A 215 22.71 2.85 6.40
N LEU A 216 24.00 2.93 6.08
CA LEU A 216 24.90 1.77 5.94
C LEU A 216 25.96 1.69 7.05
N LYS A 217 25.89 2.58 8.06
CA LYS A 217 26.76 2.45 9.24
C LYS A 217 26.31 1.28 10.10
N GLY A 218 25.00 1.09 10.19
CA GLY A 218 24.36 -0.03 10.86
C GLY A 218 24.63 -0.07 12.37
N THR A 219 24.32 -1.23 12.95
CA THR A 219 24.56 -1.53 14.36
C THR A 219 25.32 -2.85 14.49
N SER A 220 25.52 -3.33 15.72
CA SER A 220 26.04 -4.69 15.97
C SER A 220 25.16 -5.80 15.34
N GLU A 221 23.91 -5.49 15.01
CA GLU A 221 22.97 -6.43 14.38
C GLU A 221 22.99 -6.37 12.83
N GLY A 222 23.80 -5.47 12.26
CA GLY A 222 23.90 -5.23 10.82
C GLY A 222 23.27 -3.91 10.37
N ILE A 223 23.17 -3.74 9.05
CA ILE A 223 22.62 -2.57 8.35
C ILE A 223 21.18 -2.80 7.85
N GLY A 224 20.64 -3.98 8.10
CA GLY A 224 19.30 -4.36 7.66
C GLY A 224 19.18 -5.87 7.46
N PHE A 225 18.21 -6.27 6.65
CA PHE A 225 17.85 -7.66 6.45
C PHE A 225 17.67 -8.00 4.98
N ARG A 226 18.07 -9.21 4.58
CA ARG A 226 17.78 -9.80 3.28
C ARG A 226 16.77 -10.94 3.46
N ALA A 227 15.80 -11.05 2.56
CA ALA A 227 14.86 -12.16 2.58
C ALA A 227 15.57 -13.50 2.34
N LYS A 228 15.20 -14.53 3.10
CA LYS A 228 15.72 -15.89 2.87
C LYS A 228 15.11 -16.50 1.62
N LYS A 229 15.95 -17.16 0.81
CA LYS A 229 15.52 -17.91 -0.39
C LYS A 229 14.65 -19.13 -0.08
N ASN A 230 14.88 -19.73 1.10
CA ASN A 230 14.16 -20.89 1.58
C ASN A 230 13.63 -20.55 2.98
N SER A 231 12.33 -20.37 3.10
CA SER A 231 11.64 -20.12 4.36
C SER A 231 10.43 -21.05 4.49
N ALA A 232 9.88 -21.13 5.70
CA ALA A 232 8.60 -21.79 5.91
C ALA A 232 7.44 -20.99 5.26
N LEU A 233 6.25 -21.59 5.25
CA LEU A 233 5.00 -20.91 4.87
C LEU A 233 4.73 -19.72 5.82
N LEU A 234 4.44 -18.56 5.24
CA LEU A 234 4.07 -17.37 5.99
C LEU A 234 2.54 -17.13 5.95
N ASP A 235 1.83 -17.52 7.01
CA ASP A 235 0.41 -17.18 7.20
C ASP A 235 0.25 -15.72 7.61
N LEU A 236 -0.26 -14.89 6.70
CA LEU A 236 -0.42 -13.45 6.86
C LEU A 236 -1.52 -13.08 7.87
N SER A 237 -2.36 -14.03 8.29
CA SER A 237 -3.33 -13.80 9.36
C SER A 237 -2.71 -13.77 10.76
N ARG A 238 -1.47 -14.25 10.91
CA ARG A 238 -0.79 -14.38 12.20
C ARG A 238 0.20 -13.25 12.43
N VAL A 239 -0.26 -12.19 13.09
CA VAL A 239 0.57 -11.03 13.48
C VAL A 239 1.41 -11.37 14.71
N ASN A 240 2.68 -10.95 14.73
CA ASN A 240 3.64 -11.16 15.84
C ASN A 240 3.82 -12.64 16.26
N HIS A 241 3.70 -13.55 15.30
CA HIS A 241 3.77 -14.99 15.55
C HIS A 241 5.12 -15.63 15.20
N TYR A 242 5.79 -15.14 14.16
CA TYR A 242 6.99 -15.74 13.60
C TYR A 242 8.26 -15.18 14.22
N ASP A 243 9.29 -16.02 14.32
CA ASP A 243 10.65 -15.55 14.54
C ASP A 243 11.16 -14.90 13.24
N PRO A 244 11.57 -13.61 13.24
CA PRO A 244 12.16 -12.99 12.07
C PRO A 244 13.35 -13.76 11.50
N ALA A 245 14.12 -14.47 12.34
CA ALA A 245 15.27 -15.25 11.91
C ALA A 245 14.89 -16.42 10.99
N ASP A 246 13.63 -16.86 10.95
CA ASP A 246 13.16 -17.91 10.02
C ASP A 246 12.98 -17.40 8.59
N PHE A 247 12.85 -16.08 8.40
CA PHE A 247 12.51 -15.45 7.11
C PHE A 247 13.56 -14.45 6.63
N TRP A 248 14.40 -13.94 7.53
CA TRP A 248 15.34 -12.86 7.27
C TRP A 248 16.76 -13.22 7.69
N GLU A 249 17.74 -12.75 6.91
CA GLU A 249 19.17 -12.82 7.22
C GLU A 249 19.69 -11.42 7.49
N PRO A 250 20.44 -11.19 8.58
CA PRO A 250 21.08 -9.89 8.80
C PRO A 250 22.10 -9.62 7.69
N VAL A 251 22.15 -8.36 7.25
CA VAL A 251 23.08 -7.87 6.23
C VAL A 251 24.08 -6.94 6.89
N PHE A 252 25.34 -7.05 6.51
CA PHE A 252 26.43 -6.22 7.02
C PHE A 252 27.04 -5.44 5.85
N ALA A 253 27.45 -4.19 6.11
CA ALA A 253 28.24 -3.45 5.15
C ALA A 253 29.63 -4.07 4.96
N ASP A 254 30.24 -3.82 3.80
CA ASP A 254 31.64 -4.15 3.57
C ASP A 254 32.58 -3.22 4.37
N GLY A 255 33.90 -3.45 4.25
CA GLY A 255 34.91 -2.65 4.95
C GLY A 255 34.97 -1.16 4.55
N GLU A 256 34.19 -0.74 3.55
CA GLU A 256 34.09 0.64 3.06
C GLU A 256 32.66 1.22 3.27
N GLU A 257 31.86 0.65 4.17
CA GLU A 257 30.47 1.07 4.46
C GLU A 257 29.54 0.95 3.23
N ARG A 258 29.74 -0.05 2.36
CA ARG A 258 28.92 -0.28 1.18
C ARG A 258 28.11 -1.57 1.26
N LEU A 259 27.02 -1.62 0.51
CA LEU A 259 26.24 -2.82 0.25
C LEU A 259 26.07 -3.01 -1.26
N ILE A 260 26.46 -4.18 -1.77
CA ILE A 260 26.14 -4.58 -3.14
C ILE A 260 24.74 -5.19 -3.14
N LEU A 261 23.82 -4.58 -3.89
CA LEU A 261 22.47 -5.12 -4.09
C LEU A 261 22.52 -6.20 -5.17
N GLU A 262 22.25 -7.45 -4.78
CA GLU A 262 22.17 -8.56 -5.72
C GLU A 262 20.83 -8.52 -6.49
N PRO A 263 20.84 -8.78 -7.81
CA PRO A 263 19.60 -8.93 -8.57
C PRO A 263 18.69 -9.99 -7.95
N GLU A 264 17.38 -9.76 -8.03
CA GLU A 264 16.32 -10.66 -7.52
C GLU A 264 16.26 -10.82 -5.99
N GLU A 265 17.22 -10.29 -5.24
CA GLU A 265 17.15 -10.23 -3.78
C GLU A 265 16.26 -9.08 -3.30
N PHE A 266 15.75 -9.21 -2.08
CA PHE A 266 14.98 -8.19 -1.40
C PHE A 266 15.63 -7.82 -0.08
N TYR A 267 15.76 -6.50 0.15
CA TYR A 267 16.42 -5.93 1.31
C TYR A 267 15.47 -5.00 2.07
N LEU A 268 15.46 -5.13 3.39
CA LEU A 268 14.90 -4.15 4.32
C LEU A 268 16.06 -3.32 4.87
N LEU A 269 16.10 -2.05 4.50
CA LEU A 269 17.10 -1.08 4.93
C LEU A 269 16.39 0.12 5.57
N SER A 270 17.11 0.85 6.42
CA SER A 270 16.60 2.08 7.07
C SER A 270 17.16 3.32 6.40
N SER A 271 16.39 4.41 6.46
CA SER A 271 16.90 5.74 6.12
C SER A 271 17.83 6.26 7.22
N THR A 272 18.77 7.12 6.84
CA THR A 272 19.57 7.90 7.80
C THR A 272 18.71 8.96 8.47
N GLU A 273 17.83 9.60 7.68
CA GLU A 273 16.94 10.63 8.16
C GLU A 273 15.69 10.03 8.82
N SER A 274 15.18 10.71 9.84
CA SER A 274 13.85 10.44 10.40
C SER A 274 12.84 11.44 9.84
N VAL A 275 11.65 10.97 9.47
CA VAL A 275 10.58 11.79 8.89
C VAL A 275 9.38 11.86 9.84
N GLY A 276 8.89 13.06 10.11
CA GLY A 276 7.65 13.34 10.83
C GLY A 276 6.66 14.05 9.93
N ILE A 277 5.49 13.46 9.70
CA ILE A 277 4.43 14.06 8.87
C ILE A 277 3.49 14.85 9.78
N PRO A 278 3.35 16.18 9.61
CA PRO A 278 2.42 16.97 10.42
C PRO A 278 0.96 16.55 10.16
N PRO A 279 0.05 16.71 11.14
CA PRO A 279 -1.36 16.29 11.01
C PRO A 279 -2.11 16.85 9.80
N GLU A 280 -1.64 17.98 9.27
CA GLU A 280 -2.23 18.69 8.14
C GLU A 280 -1.80 18.14 6.77
N PHE A 281 -0.80 17.25 6.73
CA PHE A 281 -0.24 16.67 5.51
C PHE A 281 -0.37 15.13 5.50
N ALA A 282 -0.19 14.54 4.32
CA ALA A 282 0.09 13.12 4.18
C ALA A 282 1.15 12.91 3.10
N ALA A 283 1.90 11.81 3.24
CA ALA A 283 2.84 11.31 2.24
C ALA A 283 2.39 9.93 1.73
#